data_AF-A0A4V2G6A4-F1
#
_entry.id   AF-A0A4V2G6A4-F1
#
_cell.length_a   1.000
_cell.length_b   1.000
_cell.length_c   1.000
_cell.angle_alpha   90.00
_cell.angle_beta   90.00
_cell.angle_gamma   90.00
#
_symmetry.space_group_name_H-M   'P 1'
#
loop_
_entity.id
_entity.type
_entity.pdbx_description
1 polymer ?
#
loop_
_entity_poly.entity_id
_entity_poly.type
_entity_poly.pdbx_seq_one_letter_code
_entity_poly.pdbx_strand_id
1 'polypeptide(L)'
;MNAETRKGYLEILLDYQFDMLFVRNMGVNHAEFLFVEAWKSLEECPEIRPWFMEMMERTLLGGVVQSGITKRPEGFAPDDFIWFLAHASRWPEFHVLAARLSKDPGDVWITNPLHRSSEMILAALKDDWEDRDFYQTFSWQHP
;
A
#
# COMPACT_ATOMS: atom_id res chain seq x y z
N MET A 1 -8.87 -3.04 21.07
CA MET A 1 -9.38 -1.91 20.26
C MET A 1 -10.49 -2.47 19.38
N ASN A 2 -11.64 -1.81 19.24
CA ASN A 2 -12.68 -2.30 18.31
C ASN A 2 -12.32 -1.92 16.85
N ALA A 3 -12.98 -2.56 15.88
CA ALA A 3 -12.73 -2.36 14.45
C ALA A 3 -12.78 -0.87 14.04
N GLU A 4 -13.73 -0.09 14.56
CA GLU A 4 -13.89 1.32 14.18
C GLU A 4 -12.74 2.19 14.69
N THR A 5 -12.33 1.99 15.94
CA THR A 5 -11.16 2.68 16.50
C THR A 5 -9.89 2.29 15.75
N ARG A 6 -9.79 1.03 15.31
CA ARG A 6 -8.65 0.53 14.53
C ARG A 6 -8.58 1.17 13.13
N LYS A 7 -9.72 1.31 12.44
CA LYS A 7 -9.81 2.05 11.18
C LYS A 7 -9.38 3.50 11.35
N GLY A 8 -9.88 4.19 12.38
CA GLY A 8 -9.47 5.56 12.69
C GLY A 8 -7.97 5.69 12.98
N TYR A 9 -7.38 4.73 13.68
CA TYR A 9 -5.94 4.69 13.90
C TYR A 9 -5.15 4.49 12.60
N LEU A 10 -5.60 3.62 11.71
CA LEU A 10 -4.97 3.42 10.39
C LEU A 10 -5.05 4.68 9.51
N GLU A 11 -6.18 5.38 9.50
CA GLU A 11 -6.31 6.66 8.79
C GLU A 11 -5.28 7.69 9.29
N ILE A 12 -5.05 7.76 10.61
CA ILE A 12 -4.03 8.64 11.21
C ILE A 12 -2.63 8.22 10.76
N LEU A 13 -2.31 6.92 10.74
CA LEU A 13 -1.03 6.44 10.25
C LEU A 13 -0.83 6.81 8.77
N LEU A 14 -1.86 6.66 7.95
CA LEU A 14 -1.83 7.04 6.54
C LEU A 14 -1.66 8.55 6.35
N ASP A 15 -2.28 9.39 7.19
CA ASP A 15 -2.05 10.84 7.17
C ASP A 15 -0.57 11.19 7.42
N TYR A 16 0.06 10.53 8.40
CA TYR A 16 1.49 10.75 8.68
C TYR A 16 2.39 10.23 7.56
N GLN A 17 2.09 9.06 7.00
CA GLN A 17 2.81 8.54 5.84
C GLN A 17 2.71 9.53 4.66
N PHE A 18 1.51 10.05 4.39
CA PHE A 18 1.29 11.01 3.32
C PHE A 18 2.05 12.33 3.54
N ASP A 19 2.01 12.87 4.76
CA ASP A 19 2.74 14.10 5.12
C ASP A 19 4.26 13.92 4.90
N MET A 20 4.82 12.79 5.32
CA MET A 20 6.24 12.51 5.14
C MET A 20 6.64 12.33 3.67
N LEU A 21 5.84 11.59 2.90
CA LEU A 21 6.16 11.25 1.51
C LEU A 21 5.88 12.38 0.52
N PHE A 22 4.72 13.03 0.63
CA PHE A 22 4.23 13.95 -0.40
C PHE A 22 4.33 15.43 -0.01
N VAL A 23 4.17 15.76 1.28
CA VAL A 23 4.15 17.16 1.74
C VAL A 23 5.56 17.63 2.10
N ARG A 24 6.27 16.84 2.90
CA ARG A 24 7.64 17.15 3.35
C ARG A 24 8.72 16.56 2.45
N ASN A 25 8.35 15.64 1.56
CA ASN A 25 9.25 14.96 0.63
C ASN A 25 10.49 14.37 1.33
N MET A 26 10.28 13.70 2.47
CA MET A 26 11.34 13.12 3.28
C MET A 26 11.88 11.81 2.70
N GLY A 27 11.15 11.18 1.77
CA GLY A 27 11.48 9.87 1.20
C GLY A 27 10.98 8.70 2.04
N VAL A 28 10.95 7.51 1.43
CA VAL A 28 10.32 6.29 1.98
C VAL A 28 10.99 5.82 3.28
N ASN A 29 12.33 5.92 3.34
CA ASN A 29 13.15 5.60 4.53
C ASN A 29 12.67 6.22 5.84
N HIS A 30 12.05 7.41 5.76
CA HIS A 30 11.53 8.10 6.94
C HIS A 30 10.12 7.65 7.33
N ALA A 31 9.36 7.06 6.42
CA ALA A 31 7.98 6.62 6.62
C ALA A 31 7.84 5.12 6.95
N GLU A 32 8.87 4.29 6.75
CA GLU A 32 8.81 2.84 6.99
C GLU A 32 8.27 2.43 8.34
N PHE A 33 8.68 3.11 9.41
CA PHE A 33 8.24 2.72 10.73
C PHE A 33 6.71 2.80 10.85
N LEU A 34 6.09 3.73 10.12
CA LEU A 34 4.63 3.85 10.00
C LEU A 34 4.04 2.75 9.12
N PHE A 35 4.78 2.26 8.11
CA PHE A 35 4.34 1.15 7.27
C PHE A 35 4.25 -0.13 8.10
N VAL A 36 5.29 -0.41 8.88
CA VAL A 36 5.35 -1.56 9.80
C VAL A 36 4.21 -1.49 10.82
N GLU A 37 3.97 -0.32 11.41
CA GLU A 37 2.92 -0.18 12.41
C GLU A 37 1.50 -0.25 11.83
N ALA A 38 1.29 0.24 10.60
CA ALA A 38 0.03 0.04 9.91
C ALA A 38 -0.20 -1.45 9.58
N TRP A 39 0.84 -2.16 9.13
CA TRP A 39 0.77 -3.59 8.87
C TRP A 39 0.46 -4.41 10.13
N LYS A 40 1.19 -4.20 11.24
CA LYS A 40 0.88 -4.89 12.51
C LYS A 40 -0.54 -4.63 12.99
N SER A 41 -1.00 -3.38 12.86
CA SER A 41 -2.35 -2.97 13.20
C SER A 41 -3.42 -3.73 12.39
N LEU A 42 -3.15 -4.04 11.12
CA LEU A 42 -4.00 -4.86 10.26
C LEU A 42 -3.92 -6.36 10.57
N GLU A 43 -2.76 -6.87 10.97
CA GLU A 43 -2.60 -8.26 11.42
C GLU A 43 -3.34 -8.53 12.73
N GLU A 44 -3.33 -7.58 13.66
CA GLU A 44 -4.05 -7.66 14.94
C GLU A 44 -5.58 -7.61 14.81
N CYS A 45 -6.10 -7.13 13.67
CA CYS A 45 -7.52 -6.84 13.48
C CYS A 45 -7.96 -7.25 12.06
N PRO A 46 -7.89 -8.55 11.71
CA PRO A 46 -8.10 -9.02 10.35
C PRO A 46 -9.51 -8.72 9.80
N GLU A 47 -10.50 -8.47 10.65
CA GLU A 47 -11.86 -8.12 10.26
C GLU A 47 -11.96 -6.80 9.45
N ILE A 48 -10.96 -5.92 9.53
CA ILE A 48 -10.93 -4.67 8.76
C ILE A 48 -10.21 -4.82 7.41
N ARG A 49 -9.61 -5.98 7.11
CA ARG A 49 -8.88 -6.22 5.85
C ARG A 49 -9.75 -5.95 4.61
N PRO A 50 -11.02 -6.38 4.52
CA PRO A 50 -11.83 -6.10 3.33
C PRO A 50 -12.00 -4.60 3.06
N TRP A 51 -12.25 -3.82 4.12
CA TRP A 51 -12.31 -2.36 4.04
C TRP A 51 -10.98 -1.75 3.58
N PHE A 52 -9.86 -2.28 4.07
CA PHE A 52 -8.54 -1.79 3.68
C PHE A 52 -8.20 -2.14 2.23
N MET A 53 -8.53 -3.35 1.77
CA MET A 53 -8.38 -3.76 0.38
C MET A 53 -9.19 -2.87 -0.57
N GLU A 54 -10.43 -2.53 -0.22
CA GLU A 54 -11.27 -1.58 -0.99
C GLU A 54 -10.66 -0.17 -1.04
N MET A 55 -9.99 0.27 0.02
CA MET A 55 -9.26 1.54 0.03
C MET A 55 -8.07 1.52 -0.93
N MET A 56 -7.25 0.47 -0.89
CA MET A 56 -6.10 0.31 -1.78
C MET A 56 -6.53 0.20 -3.25
N GLU A 57 -7.60 -0.55 -3.54
CA GLU A 57 -8.15 -0.65 -4.89
C GLU A 57 -8.59 0.74 -5.40
N ARG A 58 -9.30 1.53 -4.57
CA ARG A 58 -9.68 2.90 -4.92
C ARG A 58 -8.49 3.82 -5.14
N THR A 59 -7.43 3.67 -4.33
CA THR A 59 -6.21 4.47 -4.49
C THR A 59 -5.59 4.20 -5.86
N LEU A 60 -5.35 2.92 -6.19
CA LEU A 60 -4.70 2.53 -7.44
C LEU A 60 -5.55 2.92 -8.67
N LEU A 61 -6.87 2.80 -8.59
CA LEU A 61 -7.79 3.21 -9.65
C LEU A 61 -7.96 4.74 -9.77
N GLY A 62 -7.76 5.48 -8.67
CA GLY A 62 -7.95 6.93 -8.60
C GLY A 62 -6.86 7.75 -9.29
N GLY A 63 -5.72 7.14 -9.62
CA GLY A 63 -4.61 7.78 -10.31
C GLY A 63 -3.68 8.60 -9.39
N VAL A 64 -2.69 9.25 -10.00
CA VAL A 64 -1.56 9.88 -9.30
C VAL A 64 -1.97 11.14 -8.54
N VAL A 65 -1.51 11.26 -7.30
CA VAL A 65 -1.65 12.47 -6.46
C VAL A 65 -0.98 13.66 -7.14
N GLN A 66 -1.73 14.75 -7.35
CA GLN A 66 -1.21 15.96 -7.98
C GLN A 66 -0.19 16.69 -7.11
N SER A 67 0.78 17.35 -7.75
CA SER A 67 1.76 18.20 -7.07
C SER A 67 1.09 19.37 -6.34
N GLY A 68 1.56 19.69 -5.13
CA GLY A 68 1.06 20.84 -4.36
C GLY A 68 -0.10 20.53 -3.41
N ILE A 69 -0.44 19.26 -3.22
CA ILE A 69 -1.41 18.81 -2.22
C ILE A 69 -0.80 18.91 -0.81
N THR A 70 -1.59 19.44 0.14
CA THR A 70 -1.18 19.63 1.55
C THR A 70 -1.92 18.71 2.53
N LYS A 71 -2.88 17.93 2.03
CA LYS A 71 -3.69 17.00 2.83
C LYS A 71 -3.92 15.72 2.06
N ARG A 72 -3.84 14.59 2.75
CA ARG A 72 -4.14 13.29 2.16
C ARG A 72 -5.59 13.26 1.67
N PRO A 73 -5.86 12.83 0.42
CA PRO A 73 -7.22 12.57 -0.03
C PRO A 73 -7.88 11.47 0.84
N GLU A 74 -9.18 11.57 1.07
CA GLU A 74 -9.90 10.56 1.84
C GLU A 74 -9.78 9.17 1.19
N GLY A 75 -9.43 8.16 1.98
CA GLY A 75 -9.26 6.80 1.49
C GLY A 75 -8.05 6.60 0.56
N PHE A 76 -7.07 7.50 0.59
CA PHE A 76 -5.80 7.33 -0.13
C PHE A 76 -4.77 6.58 0.71
N ALA A 77 -4.08 5.62 0.10
CA ALA A 77 -2.91 4.94 0.65
C ALA A 77 -1.69 5.13 -0.27
N PRO A 78 -0.50 5.48 0.25
CA PRO A 78 0.70 5.62 -0.59
C PRO A 78 1.06 4.32 -1.33
N ASP A 79 1.45 4.43 -2.60
CA ASP A 79 1.81 3.26 -3.43
C ASP A 79 2.94 2.43 -2.80
N ASP A 80 3.99 3.07 -2.28
CA ASP A 80 5.10 2.38 -1.59
C ASP A 80 4.62 1.55 -0.40
N PHE A 81 3.63 2.06 0.34
CA PHE A 81 3.02 1.33 1.44
C PHE A 81 2.18 0.15 0.93
N ILE A 82 1.50 0.27 -0.20
CA ILE A 82 0.76 -0.84 -0.83
C ILE A 82 1.72 -1.96 -1.24
N TRP A 83 2.86 -1.65 -1.87
CA TRP A 83 3.88 -2.65 -2.24
C TRP A 83 4.46 -3.33 -1.01
N PHE A 84 4.83 -2.54 0.00
CA PHE A 84 5.30 -3.05 1.28
C PHE A 84 4.29 -4.02 1.91
N LEU A 85 3.01 -3.64 1.96
CA LEU A 85 1.97 -4.46 2.57
C LEU A 85 1.74 -5.76 1.77
N ALA A 86 1.77 -5.71 0.45
CA ALA A 86 1.68 -6.89 -0.40
C ALA A 86 2.84 -7.87 -0.11
N HIS A 87 4.06 -7.35 0.01
CA HIS A 87 5.25 -8.13 0.35
C HIS A 87 5.19 -8.72 1.77
N ALA A 88 4.92 -7.88 2.78
CA ALA A 88 4.97 -8.27 4.18
C ALA A 88 3.85 -9.24 4.58
N SER A 89 2.65 -9.02 4.04
CA SER A 89 1.46 -9.78 4.44
C SER A 89 1.17 -10.99 3.57
N ARG A 90 1.54 -10.93 2.28
CA ARG A 90 1.26 -11.96 1.26
C ARG A 90 -0.19 -12.42 1.23
N TRP A 91 -1.13 -11.52 1.56
CA TRP A 91 -2.54 -11.86 1.55
C TRP A 91 -3.01 -12.26 0.14
N PRO A 92 -3.79 -13.33 -0.02
CA PRO A 92 -4.26 -13.79 -1.34
C PRO A 92 -5.10 -12.74 -2.07
N GLU A 93 -5.70 -11.79 -1.35
CA GLU A 93 -6.44 -10.65 -1.88
C GLU A 93 -5.58 -9.78 -2.81
N PHE A 94 -4.27 -9.70 -2.61
CA PHE A 94 -3.38 -8.96 -3.50
C PHE A 94 -3.26 -9.62 -4.89
N HIS A 95 -3.29 -10.94 -4.98
CA HIS A 95 -3.35 -11.61 -6.29
C HIS A 95 -4.65 -11.29 -7.02
N VAL A 96 -5.77 -11.22 -6.29
CA VAL A 96 -7.07 -10.84 -6.86
C VAL A 96 -7.04 -9.40 -7.35
N LEU A 97 -6.48 -8.48 -6.56
CA LEU A 97 -6.33 -7.07 -6.92
C LEU A 97 -5.47 -6.90 -8.17
N ALA A 98 -4.28 -7.52 -8.23
CA ALA A 98 -3.43 -7.47 -9.42
C ALA A 98 -4.13 -8.04 -10.67
N ALA A 99 -4.84 -9.16 -10.52
CA ALA A 99 -5.61 -9.73 -11.63
C ALA A 99 -6.75 -8.84 -12.11
N ARG A 100 -7.29 -7.94 -11.27
CA ARG A 100 -8.28 -6.93 -11.68
C ARG A 100 -7.61 -5.75 -12.39
N LEU A 101 -6.53 -5.24 -11.83
CA LEU A 101 -5.77 -4.12 -12.39
C LEU A 101 -5.19 -4.43 -13.78
N SER A 102 -4.81 -5.70 -14.02
CA SER A 102 -4.32 -6.16 -15.33
C SER A 102 -5.41 -6.38 -16.38
N LYS A 103 -6.69 -6.44 -15.99
CA LYS A 103 -7.82 -6.79 -16.87
C LYS A 103 -8.43 -5.62 -17.63
N ASP A 104 -7.88 -4.41 -17.54
CA ASP A 104 -8.37 -3.30 -18.36
C ASP A 104 -7.94 -3.49 -19.83
N PRO A 105 -8.82 -3.95 -20.73
CA PRO A 105 -8.43 -4.44 -22.07
C PRO A 105 -8.14 -3.30 -23.05
N GLY A 106 -8.32 -2.04 -22.64
CA GLY A 106 -8.26 -0.87 -23.51
C GLY A 106 -6.86 -0.35 -23.80
N ASP A 107 -5.87 -0.64 -22.94
CA ASP A 107 -4.51 -0.09 -23.07
C ASP A 107 -3.45 -1.14 -22.75
N VAL A 108 -3.03 -1.88 -23.79
CA VAL A 108 -1.90 -2.85 -23.80
C VAL A 108 -0.54 -2.11 -23.73
N TRP A 109 -0.53 -0.83 -23.37
CA TRP A 109 0.70 -0.07 -23.28
C TRP A 109 1.31 -0.24 -21.90
N ILE A 110 2.61 -0.54 -21.87
CA ILE A 110 3.47 -0.58 -20.67
C ILE A 110 3.37 0.73 -19.84
N THR A 111 2.87 1.81 -20.45
CA THR A 111 2.63 3.10 -19.80
C THR A 111 1.32 3.19 -19.03
N ASN A 112 0.44 2.18 -19.06
CA ASN A 112 -0.79 2.17 -18.27
C ASN A 112 -0.43 2.06 -16.77
N PRO A 113 -0.71 3.08 -15.94
CA PRO A 113 -0.38 3.05 -14.53
C PRO A 113 -0.98 1.85 -13.80
N LEU A 114 -2.18 1.39 -14.18
CA LEU A 114 -2.84 0.23 -13.57
C LEU A 114 -2.12 -1.08 -13.89
N HIS A 115 -1.62 -1.22 -15.12
CA HIS A 115 -0.81 -2.38 -15.51
C HIS A 115 0.49 -2.42 -14.72
N ARG A 116 1.18 -1.28 -14.61
CA ARG A 116 2.37 -1.15 -13.77
C ARG A 116 2.07 -1.47 -12.31
N SER A 117 0.96 -0.99 -11.76
CA SER A 117 0.54 -1.32 -10.40
C SER A 117 0.29 -2.82 -10.22
N SER A 118 -0.32 -3.49 -11.20
CA SER A 118 -0.44 -4.95 -11.20
C SER A 118 0.92 -5.65 -11.16
N GLU A 119 1.87 -5.23 -12.01
CA GLU A 119 3.22 -5.80 -12.04
C GLU A 119 3.96 -5.61 -10.72
N MET A 120 3.86 -4.42 -10.10
CA MET A 120 4.50 -4.12 -8.83
C MET A 120 3.92 -4.94 -7.67
N ILE A 121 2.60 -5.13 -7.57
CA ILE A 121 2.00 -6.05 -6.58
C ILE A 121 2.55 -7.47 -6.81
N LEU A 122 2.56 -7.94 -8.06
CA LEU A 122 3.01 -9.30 -8.37
C LEU A 122 4.50 -9.50 -8.09
N ALA A 123 5.33 -8.47 -8.29
CA ALA A 123 6.75 -8.49 -7.96
C ALA A 123 6.96 -8.51 -6.43
N ALA A 124 6.22 -7.68 -5.69
CA ALA A 124 6.25 -7.63 -4.22
C ALA A 124 5.87 -8.99 -3.59
N LEU A 125 4.87 -9.69 -4.16
CA LEU A 125 4.44 -11.02 -3.71
C LEU A 125 5.47 -12.13 -3.97
N LYS A 126 6.37 -11.95 -4.95
CA LYS A 126 7.39 -12.94 -5.34
C LYS A 126 8.77 -12.68 -4.73
N ASP A 127 8.92 -11.62 -3.96
CA ASP A 127 10.22 -11.11 -3.50
C ASP A 127 11.17 -10.75 -4.68
N ASP A 128 10.63 -10.32 -5.82
CA ASP A 128 11.41 -9.97 -7.03
C ASP A 128 11.47 -8.44 -7.27
N TRP A 129 11.18 -7.64 -6.25
CA TRP A 129 11.16 -6.17 -6.34
C TRP A 129 12.48 -5.51 -5.94
N GLU A 130 12.80 -4.36 -6.57
CA GLU A 130 14.09 -3.66 -6.43
C GLU A 130 14.44 -3.30 -4.98
N ASP A 131 13.45 -3.04 -4.12
CA ASP A 131 13.64 -2.69 -2.71
C ASP A 131 13.55 -3.90 -1.76
N ARG A 132 13.59 -5.14 -2.25
CA ARG A 132 13.48 -6.34 -1.41
C ARG A 132 14.49 -6.37 -0.25
N ASP A 133 15.75 -6.08 -0.55
CA ASP A 133 16.83 -6.16 0.44
C ASP A 133 16.65 -5.12 1.56
N PHE A 134 15.90 -4.06 1.29
CA PHE A 134 15.55 -3.05 2.26
C PHE A 134 14.45 -3.53 3.24
N TYR A 135 13.45 -4.25 2.75
CA TYR A 135 12.34 -4.75 3.57
C TYR A 135 12.55 -6.13 4.21
N GLN A 136 13.53 -6.91 3.75
CA GLN A 136 13.93 -8.19 4.38
C GLN A 136 14.33 -8.05 5.86
N THR A 137 14.78 -6.88 6.28
CA THR A 137 15.15 -6.59 7.67
C THR A 137 13.96 -6.72 8.64
N PHE A 138 12.73 -6.52 8.16
CA PHE A 138 11.51 -6.51 8.99
C PHE A 138 10.70 -7.81 8.92
N SER A 139 10.91 -8.65 7.89
CA SER A 139 10.25 -9.96 7.76
C SER A 139 10.94 -11.08 8.56
N TRP A 140 12.17 -10.85 9.04
CA TRP A 140 12.96 -11.84 9.81
C TRP A 140 12.59 -11.99 11.30
N GLN A 141 11.64 -11.21 11.83
CA GLN A 141 11.29 -11.25 13.26
C GLN A 141 10.06 -12.09 13.63
N HIS A 142 9.46 -12.83 12.69
CA HIS A 142 8.34 -13.73 13.00
C HIS A 142 8.61 -15.15 12.46
N PRO A 143 9.07 -16.09 13.32
CA PRO A 143 9.03 -17.53 13.03
C PRO A 143 7.59 -18.07 13.00
#